data_AF-A0A656QDP5-F1
#
_entry.id   AF-A0A656QDP5-F1
#
_cell.length_a   1.000
_cell.length_b   1.000
_cell.length_c   1.000
_cell.angle_alpha   90.00
_cell.angle_beta   90.00
_cell.angle_gamma   90.00
#
_symmetry.space_group_name_H-M   'P 1'
#
loop_
_entity.id
_entity.type
_entity.pdbx_description
1 polymer ?
#
loop_
_entity_poly.entity_id
_entity_poly.type
_entity_poly.pdbx_seq_one_letter_code
_entity_poly.pdbx_strand_id
1 'polypeptide(L)'
;MTTKPSERIVVFVTPAQKLAISNTADSLGISVSELMRRAVLNFNATSEQIKVAGIVDRLRAPKAPDALNAALKSVAAKAAAREARDAAASATKRAAQARTLAQAHPEPPASEDALEHDADEGDDASLTDDTHTER
;
A
#
# COMPACT_ATOMS: atom_id res chain seq x y z
N MET A 1 4.22 62.31 26.12
CA MET A 1 4.70 61.18 25.31
C MET A 1 3.59 60.77 24.35
N THR A 2 3.72 61.05 23.07
CA THR A 2 2.67 60.73 22.08
C THR A 2 2.87 59.28 21.62
N THR A 3 1.95 58.39 21.98
CA THR A 3 1.93 57.01 21.46
C THR A 3 1.55 57.05 19.98
N LYS A 4 2.32 56.37 19.14
CA LYS A 4 2.04 56.25 17.70
C LYS A 4 0.64 55.64 17.49
N PRO A 5 -0.22 56.21 16.64
CA PRO A 5 -1.52 55.60 16.34
C PRO A 5 -1.31 54.22 15.71
N SER A 6 -2.07 53.23 16.18
CA SER A 6 -1.98 51.84 15.70
C SER A 6 -3.10 51.55 14.71
N GLU A 7 -2.73 51.05 13.53
CA GLU A 7 -3.68 50.56 12.53
C GLU A 7 -4.28 49.21 12.96
N ARG A 8 -5.53 48.95 12.56
CA ARG A 8 -6.26 47.73 12.92
C ARG A 8 -6.59 46.95 11.67
N ILE A 9 -6.22 45.67 11.65
CA ILE A 9 -6.54 44.73 10.58
C ILE A 9 -7.50 43.66 11.08
N VAL A 10 -8.42 43.21 10.23
CA VAL A 10 -9.29 42.06 10.52
C VAL A 10 -8.59 40.82 9.98
N VAL A 11 -8.40 39.82 10.85
CA VAL A 11 -7.79 38.54 10.47
C VAL A 11 -8.86 37.46 10.59
N PHE A 12 -9.14 36.80 9.47
CA PHE A 12 -10.03 35.65 9.44
C PHE A 12 -9.27 34.40 9.85
N VAL A 13 -9.81 33.69 10.85
CA VAL A 13 -9.26 32.44 11.35
C VAL A 13 -10.39 31.42 11.44
N THR A 14 -10.05 30.15 11.30
CA THR A 14 -11.00 29.06 11.54
C THR A 14 -11.34 28.96 13.03
N PRO A 15 -12.47 28.33 13.41
CA PRO A 15 -12.79 28.11 14.82
C PRO A 15 -11.69 27.35 15.57
N ALA A 16 -11.07 26.35 14.93
CA ALA A 16 -9.95 25.60 15.48
C ALA A 16 -8.72 26.49 15.72
N GLN A 17 -8.39 27.37 14.77
CA GLN A 17 -7.30 28.34 14.93
C GLN A 17 -7.58 29.33 16.06
N LYS A 18 -8.82 29.84 16.15
CA LYS A 18 -9.22 30.75 17.24
C LYS A 18 -9.01 30.09 18.61
N LEU A 19 -9.42 28.82 18.76
CA LEU A 19 -9.22 28.06 19.99
C LEU A 19 -7.73 27.83 20.30
N ALA A 20 -6.93 27.47 19.29
CA ALA A 20 -5.49 27.29 19.46
C ALA A 20 -4.78 28.58 19.89
N ILE A 21 -5.15 29.72 19.30
CA ILE A 21 -4.62 31.04 19.66
C ILE A 21 -4.97 31.39 21.11
N SER A 22 -6.23 31.21 21.51
CA SER A 22 -6.67 31.48 22.89
C SER A 22 -5.90 30.62 23.90
N ASN A 23 -5.84 29.31 23.70
CA ASN A 23 -5.12 28.40 24.60
C ASN A 23 -3.63 28.75 24.71
N THR A 24 -3.00 29.16 23.60
CA THR A 24 -1.60 29.59 23.60
C THR A 24 -1.41 30.85 24.43
N ALA A 25 -2.30 31.84 24.26
CA ALA A 25 -2.25 33.08 25.03
C ALA A 25 -2.46 32.83 26.54
N ASP A 26 -3.43 31.98 26.89
CA ASP A 26 -3.72 31.57 28.27
C ASP A 26 -2.53 30.84 28.89
N SER A 27 -1.90 29.92 28.18
CA SER A 27 -0.71 29.19 28.65
C SER A 27 0.49 30.10 28.95
N LEU A 28 0.58 31.22 28.24
CA LEU A 28 1.63 32.23 28.40
C LEU A 28 1.23 33.34 29.38
N GLY A 29 -0.03 33.35 29.87
CA GLY A 29 -0.56 34.39 30.75
C GLY A 29 -0.63 35.78 30.12
N ILE A 30 -0.73 35.88 28.80
CA ILE A 30 -0.79 37.16 28.06
C ILE A 30 -2.10 37.29 27.28
N SER A 31 -2.45 38.50 26.88
CA SER A 31 -3.61 38.71 26.01
C SER A 31 -3.35 38.18 24.59
N VAL A 32 -4.42 37.77 23.91
CA VAL A 32 -4.36 37.39 22.49
C VAL A 32 -3.78 38.51 21.62
N SER A 33 -4.13 39.77 21.89
CA SER A 33 -3.59 40.92 21.14
C SER A 33 -2.08 41.06 21.30
N GLU A 34 -1.55 40.75 22.48
CA GLU A 34 -0.11 40.78 22.74
C GLU A 34 0.60 39.57 22.11
N LEU A 35 0.00 38.38 22.17
CA LEU A 35 0.50 37.21 21.45
C LEU A 35 0.61 37.50 19.95
N MET A 36 -0.42 38.07 19.35
CA MET A 36 -0.44 38.43 17.92
C MET A 36 0.59 39.51 17.60
N ARG A 37 0.75 40.53 18.46
CA ARG A 37 1.79 41.55 18.29
C ARG A 37 3.18 40.92 18.26
N ARG A 38 3.50 40.04 19.22
CA ARG A 38 4.80 39.34 19.29
C ARG A 38 5.01 38.42 18.09
N ALA A 39 3.98 37.68 17.71
CA ALA A 39 4.04 36.80 16.54
C ALA A 39 4.37 37.59 15.27
N VAL A 40 3.72 38.74 15.05
CA VAL A 40 3.98 39.60 13.89
C VAL A 40 5.40 40.19 13.92
N LEU A 41 5.86 40.67 15.08
CA LEU A 41 7.22 41.24 15.20
C LEU A 41 8.31 40.19 15.01
N ASN A 42 8.07 38.95 15.44
CA ASN A 42 9.02 37.86 15.33
C ASN A 42 8.84 37.05 14.03
N PHE A 43 7.84 37.37 13.20
CA PHE A 43 7.59 36.65 11.97
C PHE A 43 8.63 37.03 10.92
N ASN A 44 9.44 36.05 10.54
CA ASN A 44 10.32 36.16 9.38
C ASN A 44 9.84 35.20 8.30
N ALA A 45 9.25 35.76 7.24
CA ALA A 45 8.62 35.01 6.16
C ALA A 45 9.56 33.95 5.55
N THR A 46 10.83 34.29 5.33
CA THR A 46 11.79 33.38 4.69
C THR A 46 12.18 32.24 5.62
N SER A 47 12.39 32.51 6.91
CA SER A 47 12.73 31.47 7.88
C SER A 47 11.58 30.49 8.12
N GLU A 48 10.35 30.99 8.19
CA GLU A 48 9.16 30.13 8.35
C GLU A 48 8.88 29.30 7.09
N GLN A 49 9.08 29.87 5.90
CA GLN A 49 9.00 29.11 4.65
C GLN A 49 10.00 27.96 4.59
N ILE A 50 11.24 28.17 5.00
CA ILE A 50 12.26 27.10 5.05
C ILE A 50 11.84 25.98 6.02
N LYS A 51 11.30 26.33 7.20
CA LYS A 51 10.80 25.34 8.16
C LYS A 51 9.63 24.54 7.60
N VAL A 52 8.67 25.22 6.96
CA VAL A 52 7.52 24.56 6.33
C VAL A 52 7.96 23.65 5.19
N ALA A 53 8.86 24.12 4.32
CA ALA A 53 9.46 23.31 3.27
C ALA A 53 10.11 22.05 3.84
N GLY A 54 10.92 22.18 4.91
CA GLY A 54 11.55 21.04 5.57
C GLY A 54 10.57 20.07 6.26
N ILE A 55 9.38 20.53 6.68
CA ILE A 55 8.32 19.64 7.18
C ILE A 55 7.66 18.91 6.00
N VAL A 56 7.31 19.65 4.94
CA VAL A 56 6.69 19.09 3.73
C VAL A 56 7.63 18.07 3.09
N ASP A 57 8.91 18.34 3.02
CA ASP A 57 9.93 17.42 2.49
C ASP A 57 10.02 16.15 3.33
N ARG A 58 9.96 16.26 4.67
CA ARG A 58 9.93 15.08 5.57
C ARG A 58 8.65 14.27 5.45
N LEU A 59 7.51 14.91 5.23
CA LEU A 59 6.24 14.23 5.02
C LEU A 59 6.16 13.58 3.64
N ARG A 60 6.80 14.18 2.64
CA ARG A 60 6.92 13.62 1.28
C ARG A 60 8.03 12.57 1.16
N ALA A 61 8.95 12.52 2.12
CA ALA A 61 10.01 11.52 2.12
C ALA A 61 9.40 10.11 2.05
N PRO A 62 9.91 9.22 1.18
CA PRO A 62 9.42 7.86 1.07
C PRO A 62 9.44 7.19 2.44
N LYS A 63 8.28 6.71 2.89
CA LYS A 63 8.18 6.00 4.17
C LYS A 63 9.08 4.78 4.09
N ALA A 64 10.07 4.69 4.98
CA ALA A 64 10.97 3.56 5.04
C ALA A 64 10.17 2.25 5.06
N PRO A 65 10.61 1.20 4.34
CA PRO A 65 9.88 -0.04 4.26
C PRO A 65 9.70 -0.59 5.67
N ASP A 66 8.44 -0.77 6.07
CA ASP A 66 8.10 -1.31 7.38
C ASP A 66 8.75 -2.70 7.54
N ALA A 67 9.71 -2.81 8.46
CA ALA A 67 10.49 -4.01 8.69
C ALA A 67 9.58 -5.20 9.05
N LEU A 68 8.46 -4.94 9.72
CA LEU A 68 7.47 -5.98 10.03
C LEU A 68 6.79 -6.47 8.75
N ASN A 69 6.36 -5.57 7.89
CA ASN A 69 5.75 -5.93 6.61
C ASN A 69 6.73 -6.72 5.72
N ALA A 70 8.00 -6.31 5.67
CA ALA A 70 9.03 -7.05 4.95
C ALA A 70 9.25 -8.47 5.53
N ALA A 71 9.29 -8.59 6.85
CA ALA A 71 9.40 -9.88 7.53
C ALA A 71 8.18 -10.78 7.25
N LEU A 72 6.96 -10.24 7.33
CA LEU A 72 5.72 -10.96 7.05
C LEU A 72 5.68 -11.47 5.60
N LYS A 73 6.07 -10.64 4.62
CA LYS A 73 6.18 -11.06 3.22
C LYS A 73 7.20 -12.19 3.04
N SER A 74 8.35 -12.12 3.72
CA SER A 74 9.36 -13.19 3.67
C SER A 74 8.84 -14.50 4.26
N VAL A 75 8.12 -14.44 5.39
CA VAL A 75 7.51 -15.61 6.02
C VAL A 75 6.43 -16.21 5.13
N ALA A 76 5.54 -15.39 4.57
CA ALA A 76 4.49 -15.83 3.65
C ALA A 76 5.10 -16.53 2.40
N ALA A 77 6.14 -15.95 1.80
CA ALA A 77 6.84 -16.56 0.67
C ALA A 77 7.47 -17.93 1.03
N LYS A 78 8.06 -18.04 2.22
CA LYS A 78 8.62 -19.32 2.71
C LYS A 78 7.54 -20.36 2.97
N ALA A 79 6.38 -19.96 3.51
CA ALA A 79 5.25 -20.85 3.73
C ALA A 79 4.69 -21.39 2.42
N ALA A 80 4.47 -20.52 1.43
CA ALA A 80 4.01 -20.92 0.10
C ALA A 80 5.00 -21.88 -0.60
N ALA A 81 6.31 -21.63 -0.48
CA ALA A 81 7.33 -22.51 -1.04
C ALA A 81 7.34 -23.90 -0.38
N ARG A 82 7.02 -23.98 0.92
CA ARG A 82 6.89 -25.26 1.63
C ARG A 82 5.66 -26.04 1.18
N GLU A 83 4.53 -25.37 1.07
CA GLU A 83 3.28 -25.97 0.58
C GLU A 83 3.45 -26.52 -0.85
N ALA A 84 4.11 -25.78 -1.74
CA ALA A 84 4.41 -26.25 -3.09
C ALA A 84 5.30 -27.51 -3.10
N ARG A 85 6.27 -27.60 -2.19
CA ARG A 85 7.11 -28.81 -2.05
C ARG A 85 6.32 -30.01 -1.53
N ASP A 86 5.47 -29.80 -0.54
CA ASP A 86 4.64 -30.86 0.04
C ASP A 86 3.62 -31.36 -0.99
N ALA A 87 3.03 -30.45 -1.78
CA ALA A 87 2.16 -30.77 -2.90
C ALA A 87 2.90 -31.58 -3.98
N ALA A 88 4.11 -31.18 -4.36
CA ALA A 88 4.94 -31.91 -5.32
C ALA A 88 5.29 -33.33 -4.82
N ALA A 89 5.72 -33.47 -3.57
CA ALA A 89 6.02 -34.76 -2.96
C ALA A 89 4.79 -35.69 -2.94
N SER A 90 3.62 -35.14 -2.63
CA SER A 90 2.36 -35.89 -2.66
C SER A 90 1.99 -36.36 -4.07
N ALA A 91 2.23 -35.53 -5.09
CA ALA A 91 1.99 -35.87 -6.49
C ALA A 91 2.92 -36.99 -6.95
N THR A 92 4.21 -36.94 -6.61
CA THR A 92 5.17 -38.01 -6.91
C THR A 92 4.77 -39.33 -6.26
N LYS A 93 4.33 -39.30 -4.99
CA LYS A 93 3.86 -40.51 -4.29
C LYS A 93 2.61 -41.11 -4.95
N ARG A 94 1.64 -40.27 -5.33
CA ARG A 94 0.45 -40.74 -6.07
C ARG A 94 0.81 -41.33 -7.43
N ALA A 95 1.73 -40.69 -8.18
CA ALA A 95 2.20 -41.20 -9.46
C ALA A 95 2.91 -42.56 -9.32
N ALA A 96 3.73 -42.74 -8.27
CA ALA A 96 4.37 -44.02 -7.98
C ALA A 96 3.36 -45.11 -7.61
N GLN A 97 2.34 -44.78 -6.79
CA GLN A 97 1.26 -45.72 -6.43
C GLN A 97 0.41 -46.12 -7.64
N ALA A 98 0.09 -45.18 -8.52
CA ALA A 98 -0.60 -45.46 -9.78
C ALA A 98 0.20 -46.39 -10.68
N ARG A 99 1.53 -46.23 -10.75
CA ARG A 99 2.42 -47.14 -11.50
C ARG A 99 2.48 -48.55 -10.89
N THR A 100 2.51 -48.67 -9.56
CA THR A 100 2.47 -50.00 -8.92
C THR A 100 1.14 -50.71 -9.11
N LEU A 101 0.02 -49.97 -9.14
CA LEU A 101 -1.30 -50.53 -9.44
C LEU A 101 -1.42 -50.96 -10.90
N ALA A 102 -0.83 -50.20 -11.83
CA ALA A 102 -0.75 -50.58 -13.25
C ALA A 102 0.14 -51.81 -13.50
N GLN A 103 1.23 -51.99 -12.73
CA GLN A 103 2.12 -53.15 -12.84
C GLN A 103 1.59 -54.42 -12.14
N ALA A 104 0.63 -54.30 -11.21
CA ALA A 104 -0.01 -55.43 -10.54
C ALA A 104 -1.12 -56.11 -11.36
N HIS A 105 -1.46 -55.55 -12.53
CA HIS A 105 -2.34 -56.18 -13.49
C HIS A 105 -1.47 -56.80 -14.61
N PRO A 106 -1.21 -58.12 -14.62
CA PRO A 106 -0.64 -58.75 -15.80
C PRO A 106 -1.69 -58.72 -16.91
N GLU A 107 -1.30 -58.20 -18.08
CA GLU A 107 -2.09 -58.27 -19.32
C GLU A 107 -2.44 -59.73 -19.68
N PRO A 108 -3.68 -60.03 -20.10
CA PRO A 108 -3.92 -61.05 -21.11
C PRO A 108 -3.74 -60.45 -22.52
N PRO A 109 -3.39 -61.27 -23.52
CA PRO A 109 -2.81 -60.79 -24.76
C PRO A 109 -3.83 -60.17 -25.72
N ALA A 110 -3.34 -59.18 -26.46
CA ALA A 110 -3.68 -58.80 -27.84
C ALA A 110 -5.08 -59.16 -28.37
N SER A 111 -5.87 -58.11 -28.59
CA SER A 111 -6.79 -58.05 -29.73
C SER A 111 -6.51 -56.75 -30.48
N GLU A 112 -5.77 -56.89 -31.57
CA GLU A 112 -5.70 -55.92 -32.65
C GLU A 112 -7.09 -55.87 -33.30
N ASP A 113 -7.81 -54.74 -33.21
CA ASP A 113 -8.58 -54.24 -34.35
C ASP A 113 -9.25 -52.89 -34.08
N ALA A 114 -9.46 -52.17 -35.19
CA ALA A 114 -10.23 -50.94 -35.36
C ALA A 114 -9.58 -49.63 -34.92
N LEU A 115 -8.60 -49.21 -35.73
CA LEU A 115 -8.48 -47.83 -36.16
C LEU A 115 -9.81 -47.38 -36.79
N GLU A 116 -10.47 -46.36 -36.26
CA GLU A 116 -11.20 -45.42 -37.10
C GLU A 116 -10.84 -43.98 -36.72
N HIS A 117 -10.36 -43.32 -37.76
CA HIS A 117 -9.85 -41.99 -37.85
C HIS A 117 -11.04 -41.14 -38.28
N ASP A 118 -11.47 -40.18 -37.48
CA ASP A 118 -12.17 -39.02 -38.04
C ASP A 118 -11.64 -37.77 -37.36
N ALA A 119 -10.93 -37.01 -38.17
CA ALA A 119 -10.52 -35.66 -37.90
C ALA A 119 -11.76 -34.77 -37.97
N ASP A 120 -12.02 -34.00 -36.92
CA ASP A 120 -12.69 -32.72 -37.09
C ASP A 120 -11.91 -31.66 -36.33
N GLU A 121 -11.32 -30.81 -37.16
CA GLU A 121 -10.43 -29.71 -36.85
C GLU A 121 -11.29 -28.48 -36.59
N GLY A 122 -11.35 -28.07 -35.32
CA GLY A 122 -12.06 -26.88 -34.87
C GLY A 122 -11.21 -26.10 -33.90
N ASP A 123 -10.09 -25.58 -34.40
CA ASP A 123 -9.32 -24.51 -33.80
C ASP A 123 -10.23 -23.26 -33.66
N ASP A 124 -10.44 -22.76 -32.44
CA ASP A 124 -10.39 -21.31 -32.22
C ASP A 124 -10.17 -20.99 -30.74
N ALA A 125 -8.96 -20.54 -30.48
CA ALA A 125 -8.57 -19.89 -29.24
C ALA A 125 -8.90 -18.39 -29.32
N SER A 126 -9.78 -17.91 -28.44
CA SER A 126 -9.80 -16.52 -27.98
C SER A 126 -10.43 -16.52 -26.57
N LEU A 127 -9.80 -16.13 -25.46
CA LEU A 127 -8.77 -15.14 -25.16
C LEU A 127 -9.06 -13.74 -25.69
N THR A 128 -10.02 -13.05 -25.08
CA THR A 128 -9.84 -11.66 -24.67
C THR A 128 -10.55 -11.40 -23.33
N ASP A 129 -9.71 -11.26 -22.31
CA ASP A 129 -9.95 -10.44 -21.13
C ASP A 129 -9.98 -8.98 -21.60
N ASP A 130 -11.15 -8.33 -21.56
CA ASP A 130 -11.26 -6.89 -21.78
C ASP A 130 -11.65 -6.21 -20.45
N THR A 131 -10.61 -5.74 -19.79
CA THR A 131 -10.67 -4.62 -18.85
C THR A 131 -11.26 -3.36 -19.51
N HIS A 132 -11.82 -2.49 -18.66
CA HIS A 132 -11.69 -1.02 -18.71
C HIS A 132 -12.89 -0.17 -19.24
N THR A 133 -13.57 0.46 -18.26
CA THR A 133 -13.78 1.93 -18.16
C THR A 133 -14.91 2.64 -18.89
N GLU A 134 -15.39 3.69 -18.19
CA GLU A 134 -16.31 4.78 -18.55
C GLU A 134 -17.81 4.43 -18.37
N ARG A 135 -18.60 5.18 -17.59
CA ARG A 135 -18.62 6.62 -17.31
C ARG A 135 -19.52 6.92 -16.10
#